data_AF-W7UGK2-F1
#
_entry.id   AF-W7UGK2-F1
#
_cell.length_a   1.000
_cell.length_b   1.000
_cell.length_c   1.000
_cell.angle_alpha   90.00
_cell.angle_beta   90.00
_cell.angle_gamma   90.00
#
_symmetry.space_group_name_H-M   'P 1'
#
loop_
_entity.id
_entity.type
_entity.pdbx_description
1 polymer ?
#
loop_
_entity_poly.entity_id
_entity_poly.type
_entity_poly.pdbx_seq_one_letter_code
_entity_poly.pdbx_strand_id
1 'polypeptide(L)'
;MNEINNFLENFNDINTEKTFVPAEIEKNKVFPILAYLIPILFFLPICGDGNSTYCKFHANQSFTWLVCLLILGVIMLIVGFIPILGVLIARLIYPLLVLAIDAMFVYGSIKGKAYRLPLIGSLIKLF
;
A
#
# COMPACT_ATOMS: atom_id res chain seq x y z
N MET A 1 1.05 -15.02 18.54
CA MET A 1 0.81 -14.10 17.39
C MET A 1 -0.70 -13.98 17.21
N ASN A 2 -1.27 -12.78 17.08
CA ASN A 2 -2.73 -12.63 16.92
C ASN A 2 -3.18 -13.05 15.51
N GLU A 3 -4.46 -13.40 15.33
CA GLU A 3 -5.00 -13.88 14.04
C GLU A 3 -4.81 -12.90 12.89
N ILE A 4 -4.90 -11.59 13.18
CA ILE A 4 -4.68 -10.53 12.20
C ILE A 4 -3.26 -10.56 11.66
N ASN A 5 -2.24 -10.69 12.52
CA ASN A 5 -0.85 -10.79 12.06
C ASN A 5 -0.67 -12.02 11.16
N ASN A 6 -1.22 -13.17 11.53
CA ASN A 6 -1.14 -14.38 10.70
C ASN A 6 -1.78 -14.17 9.32
N PHE A 7 -2.90 -13.45 9.25
CA PHE A 7 -3.53 -13.10 7.98
C PHE A 7 -2.65 -12.17 7.13
N LEU A 8 -2.08 -11.11 7.72
CA LEU A 8 -1.25 -10.15 7.01
C LEU A 8 0.06 -10.76 6.49
N GLU A 9 0.63 -11.72 7.22
CA GLU A 9 1.83 -12.43 6.78
C GLU A 9 1.64 -13.18 5.45
N ASN A 10 0.42 -13.52 5.04
CA ASN A 10 0.14 -14.11 3.72
C ASN A 10 0.45 -13.15 2.56
N PHE A 11 0.48 -11.85 2.83
CA PHE A 11 0.78 -10.81 1.83
C PHE A 11 2.21 -10.30 1.93
N ASN A 12 3.03 -10.91 2.79
CA ASN A 12 4.38 -10.47 3.03
C ASN A 12 5.38 -11.09 2.06
N ASP A 13 6.16 -10.24 1.40
CA ASP A 13 7.33 -10.69 0.66
C ASP A 13 8.52 -10.87 1.61
N ILE A 14 8.59 -12.05 2.23
CA ILE A 14 9.62 -12.40 3.23
C ILE A 14 11.03 -12.23 2.66
N ASN A 15 11.23 -12.47 1.37
CA ASN A 15 12.56 -12.33 0.75
C ASN A 15 12.95 -10.86 0.64
N THR A 16 11.99 -9.99 0.30
CA THR A 16 12.22 -8.54 0.28
C THR A 16 12.38 -7.98 1.71
N GLU A 17 11.56 -8.40 2.67
CA GLU A 17 11.69 -7.98 4.09
C GLU A 17 13.09 -8.25 4.63
N LYS A 18 13.67 -9.42 4.34
CA LYS A 18 15.04 -9.76 4.78
C LYS A 18 16.13 -8.81 4.28
N THR A 19 15.84 -8.03 3.24
CA THR A 19 16.78 -7.03 2.71
C THR A 19 16.70 -5.69 3.45
N PHE A 20 15.70 -5.47 4.30
CA PHE A 20 15.50 -4.21 4.99
C PHE A 20 16.43 -4.10 6.20
N VAL A 21 17.14 -2.98 6.31
CA VAL A 21 18.03 -2.70 7.43
C VAL A 21 17.24 -1.97 8.54
N PRO A 22 17.25 -2.46 9.81
CA PRO A 22 16.48 -1.85 10.89
C PRO A 22 16.68 -0.35 11.10
N ALA A 23 17.93 0.12 10.95
CA ALA A 23 18.25 1.54 11.07
C ALA A 23 17.62 2.41 9.96
N GLU A 24 17.45 1.85 8.76
CA GLU A 24 16.81 2.54 7.63
C GLU A 24 15.29 2.65 7.83
N ILE A 25 14.67 1.66 8.45
CA ILE A 25 13.24 1.67 8.76
C ILE A 25 12.93 2.82 9.72
N GLU A 26 13.62 2.89 10.86
CA GLU A 26 13.37 3.95 11.86
C GLU A 26 13.62 5.35 11.30
N LYS A 27 14.66 5.50 10.47
CA LYS A 27 15.00 6.77 9.82
C LYS A 27 13.95 7.21 8.80
N ASN A 28 13.41 6.29 8.00
CA ASN A 28 12.65 6.63 6.79
C ASN A 28 11.15 6.33 6.86
N LYS A 29 10.63 5.59 7.86
CA LYS A 29 9.24 5.10 7.91
C LYS A 29 8.14 6.15 7.76
N VAL A 30 8.43 7.43 8.04
CA VAL A 30 7.46 8.51 7.82
C VAL A 30 7.12 8.71 6.33
N PHE A 31 8.11 8.53 5.44
CA PHE A 31 7.92 8.73 4.01
C PHE A 31 6.95 7.73 3.36
N PRO A 32 7.09 6.39 3.56
CA PRO A 32 6.13 5.45 3.03
C PRO A 32 4.75 5.58 3.67
N ILE A 33 4.64 5.91 4.95
CA ILE A 33 3.33 6.20 5.58
C ILE A 33 2.60 7.33 4.84
N LEU A 34 3.29 8.45 4.59
CA LEU A 34 2.72 9.56 3.82
C LEU A 34 2.40 9.16 2.38
N ALA A 35 3.27 8.37 1.74
CA ALA A 35 3.07 7.88 0.39
C ALA A 35 1.89 6.91 0.27
N TYR A 36 1.55 6.14 1.30
CA TYR A 36 0.36 5.30 1.28
C TYR A 36 -0.92 6.09 1.54
N LEU A 37 -0.91 7.04 2.48
CA LEU A 37 -2.08 7.89 2.77
C LEU A 37 -2.36 8.90 1.66
N ILE A 38 -1.32 9.31 0.92
CA ILE A 38 -1.41 10.23 -0.21
C ILE A 38 -0.64 9.61 -1.40
N PRO A 39 -1.23 8.63 -2.12
CA PRO A 39 -0.54 7.81 -3.14
C PRO A 39 0.13 8.56 -4.29
N ILE A 40 -0.30 9.78 -4.59
CA ILE A 40 0.40 10.62 -5.58
C ILE A 40 1.84 10.97 -5.14
N LEU A 41 2.13 10.86 -3.84
CA LEU A 41 3.45 11.05 -3.24
C LEU A 41 4.26 9.75 -3.19
N PHE A 42 3.98 8.77 -4.06
CA PHE A 42 4.69 7.48 -4.12
C PHE A 42 6.22 7.57 -4.19
N PHE A 43 6.76 8.70 -4.65
CA PHE A 43 8.20 8.93 -4.76
C PHE A 43 8.85 9.39 -3.44
N LEU A 44 8.08 9.78 -2.42
CA LEU A 44 8.62 10.27 -1.14
C LEU A 44 9.61 9.31 -0.46
N PRO A 45 9.40 7.98 -0.43
CA PRO A 45 10.37 7.07 0.17
C PRO A 45 11.75 7.19 -0.49
N ILE A 46 11.82 7.38 -1.81
CA ILE A 46 13.08 7.57 -2.56
C ILE A 46 13.76 8.88 -2.16
N CYS A 47 13.00 9.94 -1.85
CA CYS A 47 13.56 11.19 -1.34
C CYS A 47 14.18 11.03 0.06
N GLY A 48 13.68 10.08 0.88
CA GLY A 48 14.27 9.74 2.17
C GLY A 48 15.61 9.03 2.03
N ASP A 49 15.64 7.96 1.24
CA ASP A 49 16.88 7.25 0.89
C ASP A 49 16.72 6.42 -0.39
N GLY A 50 17.23 6.93 -1.52
CA GLY A 50 17.16 6.24 -2.81
C GLY A 50 18.03 4.99 -2.95
N ASN A 51 18.91 4.68 -1.98
CA ASN A 51 19.71 3.45 -1.97
C ASN A 51 19.08 2.35 -1.11
N SER A 52 18.25 2.72 -0.14
CA SER A 52 17.55 1.80 0.76
C SER A 52 16.58 0.88 0.01
N THR A 53 16.72 -0.43 0.22
CA THR A 53 15.78 -1.45 -0.30
C THR A 53 14.38 -1.28 0.27
N TYR A 54 14.28 -0.86 1.54
CA TYR A 54 13.01 -0.49 2.20
C TYR A 54 12.30 0.65 1.47
N CYS A 55 13.03 1.73 1.20
CA CYS A 55 12.47 2.90 0.52
C CYS A 55 12.04 2.56 -0.91
N LYS A 56 12.86 1.81 -1.66
CA LYS A 56 12.50 1.37 -3.02
C LYS A 56 11.26 0.48 -3.04
N PHE A 57 11.16 -0.47 -2.11
CA PHE A 57 10.00 -1.33 -2.00
C PHE A 57 8.72 -0.52 -1.77
N HIS A 58 8.70 0.32 -0.73
CA HIS A 58 7.49 1.07 -0.40
C HIS A 58 7.14 2.15 -1.43
N ALA A 59 8.13 2.70 -2.16
CA ALA A 59 7.86 3.58 -3.29
C ALA A 59 7.14 2.85 -4.43
N ASN A 60 7.66 1.67 -4.83
CA ASN A 60 7.03 0.83 -5.85
C ASN A 60 5.63 0.36 -5.43
N GLN A 61 5.47 0.00 -4.16
CA GLN A 61 4.19 -0.49 -3.64
C GLN A 61 3.16 0.65 -3.52
N SER A 62 3.58 1.86 -3.13
CA SER A 62 2.72 3.06 -3.14
C SER A 62 2.31 3.45 -4.56
N PHE A 63 3.23 3.33 -5.53
CA PHE A 63 2.92 3.57 -6.94
C PHE A 63 1.91 2.55 -7.48
N THR A 64 2.10 1.27 -7.14
CA THR A 64 1.13 0.23 -7.45
C THR A 64 -0.23 0.57 -6.86
N TRP A 65 -0.27 1.02 -5.61
CA TRP A 65 -1.50 1.41 -4.95
C TRP A 65 -2.20 2.60 -5.63
N LEU A 66 -1.45 3.64 -6.01
CA LEU A 66 -1.95 4.76 -6.81
C LEU A 66 -2.61 4.28 -8.11
N VAL A 67 -1.93 3.42 -8.88
CA VAL A 67 -2.48 2.87 -10.13
C VAL A 67 -3.77 2.11 -9.86
N CYS A 68 -3.83 1.32 -8.79
CA CYS A 68 -5.04 0.58 -8.42
C CYS A 68 -6.20 1.52 -8.08
N LEU A 69 -5.95 2.58 -7.32
CA LEU A 69 -6.96 3.58 -7.00
C LEU A 69 -7.48 4.30 -8.24
N LEU A 70 -6.63 4.60 -9.22
CA LEU A 70 -7.05 5.20 -10.49
C LEU A 70 -7.95 4.26 -11.28
N ILE A 71 -7.59 2.98 -11.39
CA ILE A 71 -8.40 1.96 -12.07
C ILE A 71 -9.75 1.79 -11.36
N LEU A 72 -9.74 1.65 -10.03
CA LEU A 72 -10.97 1.53 -9.24
C LEU A 72 -11.83 2.78 -9.38
N GLY A 73 -11.25 3.98 -9.40
CA GLY A 73 -11.96 5.23 -9.63
C GLY A 73 -12.78 5.22 -10.93
N VAL A 74 -12.17 4.74 -12.03
CA VAL A 74 -12.88 4.59 -13.32
C VAL A 74 -14.02 3.57 -13.22
N ILE A 75 -13.80 2.42 -12.57
CA ILE A 75 -14.85 1.42 -12.36
C ILE A 75 -16.01 2.00 -11.54
N MET A 76 -15.70 2.81 -10.52
CA MET A 76 -16.71 3.43 -9.66
C MET A 76 -17.58 4.45 -10.40
N LEU A 77 -17.09 5.09 -11.46
CA LEU A 77 -17.92 5.93 -12.33
C LEU A 77 -19.04 5.11 -12.99
N ILE A 78 -18.76 3.87 -13.38
CA ILE A 78 -19.74 2.97 -14.00
C ILE A 78 -20.72 2.45 -12.94
N VAL A 79 -20.21 2.01 -11.80
CA VAL A 79 -21.03 1.50 -10.68
C VAL A 79 -21.99 2.57 -10.14
N GLY A 80 -21.59 3.84 -10.18
CA GLY A 80 -22.41 4.98 -9.74
C GLY A 80 -23.72 5.15 -10.50
N PHE A 81 -23.88 4.57 -11.70
CA PHE A 81 -25.13 4.61 -12.45
C PHE A 81 -26.21 3.66 -11.91
N ILE A 82 -25.84 2.69 -11.06
CA ILE A 82 -26.80 1.74 -10.47
C ILE A 82 -27.49 2.40 -9.26
N PRO A 83 -28.81 2.66 -9.30
CA PRO A 83 -29.52 3.27 -8.18
C PRO A 83 -29.39 2.41 -6.92
N ILE A 84 -29.28 3.06 -5.75
CA ILE A 84 -29.16 2.45 -4.41
C ILE A 84 -27.87 1.62 -4.22
N LEU A 85 -27.62 0.59 -5.03
CA LEU A 85 -26.43 -0.26 -4.95
C LEU A 85 -25.14 0.53 -5.25
N GLY A 86 -25.15 1.38 -6.27
CA GLY A 86 -24.00 2.22 -6.61
C GLY A 86 -23.63 3.17 -5.48
N VAL A 87 -24.62 3.75 -4.82
CA VAL A 87 -24.43 4.62 -3.65
C VAL A 87 -23.88 3.83 -2.47
N LEU A 88 -24.42 2.65 -2.17
CA LEU A 88 -23.95 1.79 -1.09
C LEU A 88 -22.47 1.39 -1.29
N ILE A 89 -22.12 0.94 -2.49
CA ILE A 89 -20.74 0.54 -2.81
C ILE A 89 -19.81 1.75 -2.72
N ALA A 90 -20.18 2.88 -3.33
CA ALA A 90 -19.34 4.06 -3.38
C ALA A 90 -19.14 4.76 -2.03
N ARG A 91 -20.15 4.76 -1.15
CA ARG A 91 -20.12 5.51 0.10
C ARG A 91 -19.74 4.69 1.32
N LEU A 92 -19.95 3.38 1.30
CA LEU A 92 -19.67 2.50 2.44
C LEU A 92 -18.56 1.50 2.12
N ILE A 93 -18.74 0.65 1.11
CA ILE A 93 -17.84 -0.48 0.88
C ILE A 93 -16.47 -0.02 0.38
N TYR A 94 -16.44 0.85 -0.62
CA TYR A 94 -15.21 1.31 -1.25
C TYR A 94 -14.28 2.07 -0.28
N PRO A 95 -14.75 3.07 0.50
CA PRO A 95 -13.88 3.76 1.47
C PRO A 95 -13.34 2.85 2.57
N LEU A 96 -14.13 1.89 3.06
CA LEU A 96 -13.68 0.93 4.07
C LEU A 96 -12.61 -0.01 3.52
N LEU A 97 -12.73 -0.44 2.27
CA LEU A 97 -11.71 -1.26 1.61
C LEU A 97 -10.39 -0.48 1.45
N VAL A 98 -10.47 0.76 0.97
CA VAL A 98 -9.29 1.65 0.84
C VAL A 98 -8.62 1.83 2.20
N LEU A 99 -9.40 2.16 3.24
CA LEU A 99 -8.88 2.33 4.60
C LEU A 99 -8.22 1.07 5.15
N ALA A 100 -8.78 -0.11 4.89
CA ALA A 100 -8.20 -1.38 5.34
C ALA A 100 -6.85 -1.66 4.67
N ILE A 101 -6.73 -1.37 3.37
CA ILE A 101 -5.46 -1.51 2.63
C ILE A 101 -4.43 -0.49 3.11
N ASP A 102 -4.83 0.77 3.31
CA ASP A 102 -3.94 1.81 3.85
C ASP A 102 -3.44 1.43 5.24
N ALA A 103 -4.32 0.94 6.12
CA ALA A 103 -3.95 0.48 7.46
C ALA A 103 -2.95 -0.69 7.42
N MET A 104 -3.14 -1.65 6.51
CA MET A 104 -2.17 -2.73 6.29
C MET A 104 -0.80 -2.18 5.88
N PHE A 105 -0.75 -1.25 4.92
CA PHE A 105 0.50 -0.69 4.44
C PHE A 105 1.19 0.21 5.46
N VAL A 106 0.44 1.01 6.21
CA VAL A 106 0.98 1.83 7.32
C VAL A 106 1.55 0.91 8.41
N TYR A 107 0.80 -0.11 8.81
CA TYR A 107 1.28 -1.09 9.79
C TYR A 107 2.55 -1.80 9.30
N GLY A 108 2.57 -2.23 8.03
CA GLY A 108 3.75 -2.85 7.44
C GLY A 108 4.95 -1.91 7.40
N SER A 109 4.75 -0.66 7.00
CA SER A 109 5.80 0.37 6.99
C SER A 109 6.43 0.58 8.36
N ILE A 110 5.61 0.64 9.42
CA ILE A 110 6.06 0.80 10.80
C ILE A 110 6.80 -0.44 11.30
N LYS A 111 6.36 -1.64 10.90
CA LYS A 111 6.94 -2.93 11.32
C LYS A 111 8.09 -3.40 10.44
N GLY A 112 8.44 -2.68 9.38
CA GLY A 112 9.45 -3.11 8.43
C GLY A 112 9.03 -4.33 7.60
N LYS A 113 7.73 -4.48 7.32
CA LYS A 113 7.17 -5.60 6.56
C LYS A 113 7.02 -5.23 5.09
N ALA A 114 7.32 -6.18 4.22
CA ALA A 114 7.18 -6.03 2.78
C ALA A 114 5.79 -6.48 2.32
N TYR A 115 4.72 -5.93 2.93
CA TYR A 115 3.36 -6.28 2.55
C TYR A 115 3.03 -5.75 1.15
N ARG A 116 2.65 -6.68 0.27
CA ARG A 116 2.24 -6.40 -1.10
C ARG A 116 0.72 -6.27 -1.18
N LEU A 117 0.24 -5.44 -2.10
CA LEU A 117 -1.18 -5.41 -2.42
C LEU A 117 -1.63 -6.82 -2.84
N PRO A 118 -2.75 -7.35 -2.31
CA PRO A 118 -3.26 -8.65 -2.72
C PRO A 118 -3.41 -8.74 -4.24
N LEU A 119 -3.05 -9.90 -4.81
CA LEU A 119 -3.14 -10.27 -6.24
C LEU A 119 -2.19 -9.52 -7.20
N ILE A 120 -1.93 -8.24 -7.00
CA ILE A 120 -1.24 -7.38 -8.00
C ILE A 120 -0.02 -6.64 -7.47
N GLY A 121 0.34 -6.81 -6.20
CA GLY A 121 1.43 -6.09 -5.56
C GLY A 121 2.84 -6.40 -6.09
N SER A 122 3.01 -7.35 -7.01
CA SER A 122 4.28 -7.65 -7.67
C SER A 122 4.35 -7.22 -9.14
N LEU A 123 3.26 -6.69 -9.72
CA LEU A 123 3.17 -6.42 -11.16
C LEU A 123 4.02 -5.23 -11.62
N ILE A 124 4.27 -4.27 -10.72
CA ILE A 124 4.93 -3.01 -11.07
C ILE A 124 6.19 -2.84 -10.22
N LYS A 125 7.33 -2.62 -10.90
CA LYS A 125 8.61 -2.27 -10.28
C LYS A 125 9.25 -1.13 -11.06
N LEU A 126 9.25 0.06 -10.46
CA LEU A 126 9.78 1.31 -11.02
C LEU A 126 11.18 1.64 -10.50
N PHE A 127 11.47 1.29 -9.24
CA PHE A 127 12.74 1.54 -8.52
C PHE A 127 13.45 0.25 -8.09
#